data_AF-A0AAW3QZ55-F1
#
_entry.id   AF-A0AAW3QZ55-F1
#
_cell.length_a   1.000
_cell.length_b   1.000
_cell.length_c   1.000
_cell.angle_alpha   90.00
_cell.angle_beta   90.00
_cell.angle_gamma   90.00
#
_symmetry.space_group_name_H-M   'P 1'
#
loop_
_entity.id
_entity.type
_entity.pdbx_description
1 polymer ?
#
loop_
_entity_poly.entity_id
_entity_poly.type
_entity_poly.pdbx_seq_one_letter_code
_entity_poly.pdbx_strand_id
1 'polypeptide(L)'
;MRPARLRSCISGPAFLMTGGCTLRGAPAFPIMGAYFPGWMACALIGVATAVGLRVLFLLTGLDALLNFRLFTYVALGVIAALTVWTLVFGP
;
A
#
# COMPACT_ATOMS: atom_id res chain seq x y z
N MET A 1 -19.80 21.63 -15.06
CA MET A 1 -19.46 20.47 -15.90
C MET A 1 -20.26 19.28 -15.38
N ARG A 2 -21.06 18.63 -16.23
CA ARG A 2 -22.11 17.66 -15.84
C ARG A 2 -21.47 16.31 -15.43
N PRO A 3 -21.79 15.72 -14.26
CA PRO A 3 -21.25 14.42 -13.90
C PRO A 3 -21.97 13.34 -14.71
N ALA A 4 -21.23 12.64 -15.55
CA ALA A 4 -21.72 11.43 -16.20
C ALA A 4 -22.00 10.37 -15.14
N ARG A 5 -23.29 10.10 -14.88
CA ARG A 5 -23.73 8.89 -14.16
C ARG A 5 -23.43 7.70 -15.07
N LEU A 6 -22.26 7.09 -14.93
CA LEU A 6 -22.00 5.81 -15.56
C LEU A 6 -22.33 4.70 -14.56
N ARG A 7 -23.46 4.02 -14.82
CA ARG A 7 -23.88 2.79 -14.15
C ARG A 7 -22.75 1.77 -14.27
N SER A 8 -22.03 1.55 -13.16
CA SER A 8 -21.04 0.48 -13.07
C SER A 8 -21.78 -0.85 -12.84
N CYS A 9 -22.22 -1.46 -13.94
CA CYS A 9 -22.70 -2.84 -13.96
C CYS A 9 -21.56 -3.73 -14.47
N ILE A 10 -20.54 -3.97 -13.67
CA ILE A 10 -19.59 -5.06 -13.91
C ILE A 10 -19.31 -5.77 -12.58
N SER A 11 -19.77 -7.01 -12.54
CA SER A 11 -19.61 -8.04 -11.53
C SER A 11 -18.16 -8.35 -11.11
N GLY A 12 -17.97 -8.62 -9.82
CA GLY A 12 -16.91 -9.50 -9.29
C GLY A 12 -15.64 -8.80 -8.81
N PRO A 13 -14.90 -9.37 -7.84
CA PRO A 13 -14.04 -8.69 -6.86
C PRO A 13 -12.82 -7.91 -7.39
N ALA A 14 -12.57 -7.92 -8.69
CA ALA A 14 -11.47 -7.19 -9.34
C ALA A 14 -11.61 -5.66 -9.23
N PHE A 15 -12.83 -5.13 -9.10
CA PHE A 15 -13.08 -3.69 -8.98
C PHE A 15 -12.64 -3.08 -7.65
N LEU A 16 -12.34 -3.89 -6.62
CA LEU A 16 -11.75 -3.41 -5.38
C LEU A 16 -10.28 -3.00 -5.54
N MET A 17 -9.62 -3.41 -6.63
CA MET A 17 -8.18 -3.18 -6.81
C MET A 17 -7.82 -1.86 -7.51
N THR A 18 -8.79 -1.10 -8.03
CA THR A 18 -8.55 0.18 -8.73
C THR A 18 -9.19 1.39 -8.07
N GLY A 19 -9.83 1.22 -6.90
CA GLY A 19 -10.50 2.31 -6.16
C GLY A 19 -9.57 3.36 -5.54
N GLY A 20 -8.25 3.16 -5.57
CA GLY A 20 -7.27 4.09 -5.00
C GLY A 20 -6.96 5.31 -5.88
N CYS A 21 -7.30 5.29 -7.16
CA CYS A 21 -7.06 6.41 -8.08
C CYS A 21 -8.24 7.38 -8.03
N THR A 22 -8.22 8.33 -7.10
CA THR A 22 -9.18 9.43 -7.07
C THR A 22 -8.48 10.75 -7.41
N LEU A 23 -9.19 11.68 -8.07
CA LEU A 23 -8.70 13.07 -8.26
C LEU A 23 -8.66 13.87 -6.94
N ARG A 24 -9.03 13.24 -5.82
CA ARG A 24 -8.93 13.81 -4.48
C ARG A 24 -7.48 13.63 -4.06
N GLY A 25 -6.75 14.74 -3.93
CA GLY A 25 -5.34 14.71 -3.52
C GLY A 25 -5.12 13.91 -2.24
N ALA A 26 -3.93 13.31 -2.09
CA ALA A 26 -3.57 12.53 -0.91
C ALA A 26 -3.78 13.37 0.38
N PRO A 27 -4.31 12.78 1.47
CA PRO A 27 -4.49 13.49 2.72
C PRO A 27 -3.14 13.96 3.25
N ALA A 28 -3.05 15.25 3.56
CA ALA A 28 -1.88 15.87 4.18
C ALA A 28 -2.25 16.33 5.59
N PHE A 29 -1.44 15.94 6.56
CA PHE A 29 -1.65 16.27 7.96
C PHE A 29 -0.65 17.33 8.41
N PRO A 30 -1.09 18.44 9.01
CA PRO A 30 -0.20 19.43 9.57
C PRO A 30 0.42 18.90 10.88
N ILE A 31 1.74 18.77 10.93
CA ILE A 31 2.50 18.35 12.11
C ILE A 31 3.62 19.37 12.32
N MET A 32 3.60 20.08 13.45
CA MET A 32 4.66 21.05 13.83
C MET A 32 5.00 22.08 12.73
N GLY A 33 3.99 22.56 11.99
CA GLY A 33 4.17 23.53 10.91
C GLY A 33 4.64 22.94 9.57
N ALA A 34 4.84 21.62 9.48
CA ALA A 34 5.11 20.91 8.23
C ALA A 34 3.92 20.05 7.80
N TYR A 35 3.75 19.81 6.50
CA TYR A 35 2.67 18.98 5.95
C TYR A 35 3.21 17.59 5.57
N PHE A 36 2.75 16.56 6.27
CA PHE A 36 3.12 15.17 6.01
C PHE A 36 2.00 14.43 5.28
N PRO A 37 2.26 13.83 4.12
CA PRO A 37 1.24 13.10 3.40
C PRO A 37 1.02 11.71 4.02
N GLY A 38 -0.24 11.24 4.03
CA GLY A 38 -0.62 9.96 4.64
C GLY A 38 0.13 8.74 4.07
N TRP A 39 0.57 8.81 2.80
CA TRP A 39 1.29 7.72 2.17
C TRP A 39 2.69 7.50 2.77
N MET A 40 3.31 8.54 3.36
CA MET A 40 4.61 8.39 4.03
C MET A 40 4.48 7.51 5.27
N ALA A 41 3.40 7.64 6.03
CA ALA A 41 3.15 6.77 7.18
C ALA A 41 2.93 5.32 6.74
N CYS A 42 2.15 5.10 5.67
CA CYS A 42 1.97 3.77 5.08
C CYS A 42 3.29 3.18 4.57
N ALA A 43 4.14 3.99 3.93
CA ALA A 43 5.46 3.56 3.46
C ALA A 43 6.36 3.13 4.61
N LEU A 44 6.37 3.86 5.74
CA LEU A 44 7.12 3.46 6.93
C LEU A 44 6.64 2.11 7.48
N ILE A 45 5.34 1.86 7.50
CA ILE A 45 4.77 0.55 7.90
C ILE A 45 5.18 -0.55 6.91
N GLY A 46 5.18 -0.26 5.60
CA GLY A 46 5.66 -1.16 4.56
C GLY A 46 7.15 -1.51 4.72
N VAL A 47 7.99 -0.53 5.06
CA VAL A 47 9.42 -0.76 5.34
C VAL A 47 9.60 -1.60 6.60
N ALA A 48 8.88 -1.30 7.68
CA ALA A 48 8.94 -2.06 8.92
C ALA A 48 8.53 -3.53 8.71
N THR A 49 7.45 -3.77 7.95
CA THR A 49 7.02 -5.13 7.60
C THR A 49 8.02 -5.85 6.71
N ALA A 50 8.62 -5.20 5.71
CA ALA A 50 9.67 -5.80 4.88
C ALA A 50 10.91 -6.21 5.71
N VAL A 51 11.34 -5.36 6.65
CA VAL A 51 12.45 -5.67 7.56
C VAL A 51 12.08 -6.83 8.49
N GLY A 52 10.88 -6.82 9.08
CA GLY A 52 10.41 -7.90 9.95
C GLY A 52 10.32 -9.25 9.23
N LEU A 53 9.80 -9.26 8.00
CA LEU A 53 9.74 -10.46 7.15
C LEU A 53 11.13 -10.98 6.80
N ARG A 54 12.08 -10.09 6.51
CA ARG A 54 13.47 -10.49 6.28
C ARG A 54 14.06 -11.19 7.50
N VAL A 55 13.88 -10.63 8.70
CA VAL A 55 14.36 -11.27 9.94
C VAL A 55 13.71 -12.65 10.12
N LEU A 56 12.39 -12.76 9.93
CA LEU A 56 11.67 -14.02 10.05
C LEU A 56 12.15 -15.08 9.04
N PHE A 57 12.39 -14.69 7.79
CA PHE A 57 12.85 -15.61 6.73
C PHE A 57 14.30 -16.04 6.91
N LEU A 58 15.15 -15.19 7.51
CA LEU A 58 16.49 -15.57 7.93
C LEU A 58 16.42 -16.62 9.05
N LEU A 59 15.58 -16.42 10.07
CA LEU A 59 15.43 -17.35 11.19
C LEU A 59 14.87 -18.72 10.78
N THR A 60 14.00 -18.75 9.76
CA THR A 60 13.38 -19.97 9.25
C THR A 60 14.19 -20.67 8.17
N GLY A 61 15.29 -20.08 7.69
CA GLY A 61 16.12 -20.62 6.61
C GLY A 61 15.50 -20.50 5.21
N LEU A 62 14.29 -19.94 5.08
CA LEU A 62 13.60 -19.71 3.80
C LEU A 62 14.36 -18.75 2.88
N ASP A 63 15.12 -17.82 3.47
CA ASP A 63 15.89 -16.85 2.71
C ASP A 63 16.88 -17.52 1.73
N ALA A 64 17.43 -18.70 2.08
CA ALA A 64 18.36 -19.44 1.22
C ALA A 64 17.77 -19.88 -0.12
N LEU A 65 16.44 -20.03 -0.20
CA LEU A 65 15.72 -20.54 -1.36
C LEU A 65 15.31 -19.41 -2.33
N LEU A 66 15.30 -18.16 -1.85
CA LEU A 66 14.96 -17.00 -2.67
C LEU A 66 16.15 -16.56 -3.54
N ASN A 67 15.97 -16.63 -4.87
CA ASN A 67 16.90 -16.07 -5.85
C ASN A 67 16.84 -14.53 -5.89
N PHE A 68 15.64 -13.93 -5.82
CA PHE A 68 15.42 -12.48 -5.96
C PHE A 68 14.96 -11.81 -4.66
N ARG A 69 15.76 -11.94 -3.60
CA ARG A 69 15.44 -11.48 -2.23
C ARG A 69 14.98 -10.02 -2.19
N LEU A 70 15.72 -9.11 -2.83
CA LEU A 70 15.41 -7.69 -2.81
C LEU A 70 14.01 -7.41 -3.42
N PHE A 71 13.71 -8.01 -4.57
CA PHE A 71 12.43 -7.82 -5.24
C PHE A 71 11.28 -8.36 -4.37
N THR A 72 11.43 -9.54 -3.78
CA THR A 72 10.40 -10.15 -2.94
C THR A 72 10.10 -9.31 -1.70
N TYR A 73 11.11 -8.87 -0.95
CA TYR A 73 10.89 -8.06 0.25
C TYR A 73 10.32 -6.68 -0.07
N VAL A 74 10.77 -6.03 -1.15
CA VAL A 74 10.21 -4.75 -1.59
C VAL A 74 8.75 -4.92 -2.00
N ALA A 75 8.43 -5.96 -2.78
CA ALA A 75 7.05 -6.25 -3.18
C ALA A 75 6.13 -6.50 -1.97
N LEU A 76 6.58 -7.29 -0.99
CA LEU A 76 5.83 -7.54 0.25
C LEU A 76 5.62 -6.25 1.06
N GLY A 77 6.64 -5.40 1.18
CA GLY A 77 6.53 -4.10 1.84
C GLY A 77 5.56 -3.15 1.12
N VAL A 78 5.59 -3.12 -0.23
CA VAL A 78 4.65 -2.34 -1.04
C VAL A 78 3.22 -2.85 -0.87
N ILE A 79 3.01 -4.18 -0.91
CA ILE A 79 1.69 -4.78 -0.66
C ILE A 79 1.18 -4.36 0.73
N ALA A 80 2.02 -4.45 1.77
CA ALA A 80 1.65 -4.03 3.11
C ALA A 80 1.34 -2.53 3.22
N ALA A 81 2.12 -1.67 2.56
CA ALA A 81 1.84 -0.24 2.53
C ALA A 81 0.50 0.07 1.85
N LEU A 82 0.22 -0.59 0.72
CA LEU A 82 -1.01 -0.43 -0.04
C LEU A 82 -2.23 -1.00 0.69
N THR A 83 -2.10 -2.13 1.40
CA THR A 83 -3.19 -2.67 2.22
C THR A 83 -3.52 -1.74 3.38
N VAL A 84 -2.51 -1.18 4.06
CA VAL A 84 -2.75 -0.18 5.10
C VAL A 84 -3.44 1.05 4.51
N TRP A 85 -3.00 1.52 3.35
CA TRP A 85 -3.62 2.65 2.67
C TRP A 85 -5.10 2.39 2.37
N THR A 86 -5.44 1.25 1.78
CA THR A 86 -6.84 0.94 1.44
C THR A 86 -7.72 0.72 2.66
N LEU A 87 -7.17 0.14 3.74
CA LEU A 87 -7.92 -0.08 4.98
C LEU A 87 -8.16 1.21 5.78
N VAL A 88 -7.18 2.11 5.81
CA VAL A 88 -7.24 3.34 6.60
C VAL A 88 -7.90 4.49 5.84
N PHE A 89 -7.58 4.64 4.55
CA PHE A 89 -8.05 5.77 3.75
C PHE A 89 -9.22 5.40 2.83
N GLY A 90 -9.33 4.14 2.39
CA GLY A 90 -10.47 3.66 1.59
C GLY A 90 -10.74 4.47 0.31
N PRO A 91 -11.76 4.09 -0.48
CA PRO A 91 -12.23 4.91 -1.60
C PRO A 91 -12.91 6.22 -1.15
#